data_AF-A0A951N5E4-F1
#
_entry.id   AF-A0A951N5E4-F1
#
_cell.length_a   1.000
_cell.length_b   1.000
_cell.length_c   1.000
_cell.angle_alpha   90.00
_cell.angle_beta   90.00
_cell.angle_gamma   90.00
#
_symmetry.space_group_name_H-M   'P 1'
#
loop_
_entity.id
_entity.type
_entity.pdbx_description
1 polymer ?
#
loop_
_entity_poly.entity_id
_entity_poly.type
_entity_poly.pdbx_seq_one_letter_code
_entity_poly.pdbx_strand_id
1 'polypeptide(L)'
;YDARSEFKAGDILQHSWGYEQTNVDFYQVLSVTAKFLTVRRISGRIIQDAGTGAMAGRCEPVPDAFTGEAEKIAARKYSKWDGRPAYCSWYG
;
A
#
# COMPACT_ATOMS: atom_id res chain seq x y z
N TYR A 1 -17.48 -7.43 -12.60
CA TYR A 1 -16.15 -7.07 -12.08
C TYR A 1 -15.37 -8.35 -11.86
N ASP A 2 -14.34 -8.62 -12.67
CA ASP A 2 -13.40 -9.72 -12.46
C ASP A 2 -12.09 -9.12 -11.95
N ALA A 3 -11.72 -9.40 -10.71
CA ALA A 3 -10.52 -8.81 -10.14
C ALA A 3 -9.24 -9.26 -10.86
N ARG A 4 -9.26 -10.40 -11.58
CA ARG A 4 -8.11 -10.93 -12.31
C ARG A 4 -7.74 -10.11 -13.55
N SER A 5 -8.67 -9.31 -14.08
CA SER A 5 -8.36 -8.43 -15.21
C SER A 5 -7.67 -7.14 -14.80
N GLU A 6 -7.77 -6.75 -13.53
CA GLU A 6 -7.24 -5.48 -13.02
C GLU A 6 -6.03 -5.66 -12.09
N PHE A 7 -6.00 -6.79 -11.37
CA PHE A 7 -4.96 -7.13 -10.40
C PHE A 7 -4.24 -8.43 -10.77
N LYS A 8 -2.95 -8.47 -10.43
CA LYS A 8 -2.09 -9.66 -10.53
C LYS A 8 -1.25 -9.82 -9.26
N ALA A 9 -0.72 -11.03 -9.06
CA ALA A 9 0.28 -11.26 -8.02
C ALA A 9 1.50 -10.36 -8.26
N GLY A 10 2.02 -9.76 -7.17
CA GLY A 10 3.09 -8.77 -7.18
C GLY A 10 2.61 -7.32 -7.29
N ASP A 11 1.32 -7.06 -7.58
CA ASP A 11 0.78 -5.71 -7.49
C ASP A 11 0.81 -5.21 -6.04
N ILE A 12 0.99 -3.90 -5.86
CA ILE A 12 0.98 -3.26 -4.55
C ILE A 12 -0.32 -2.46 -4.42
N LEU A 13 -0.94 -2.55 -3.26
CA LEU A 13 -2.09 -1.79 -2.84
C LEU A 13 -1.65 -0.84 -1.73
N GLN A 14 -2.27 0.33 -1.68
CA GLN A 14 -2.07 1.28 -0.60
C GLN A 14 -3.39 1.58 0.09
N HIS A 15 -3.32 1.77 1.41
CA HIS A 15 -4.44 2.18 2.23
C HIS A 15 -3.98 3.25 3.20
N SER A 16 -4.35 4.50 2.91
CA SER A 16 -4.12 5.64 3.79
C SER A 16 -5.21 5.71 4.86
N TRP A 17 -4.82 5.78 6.12
CA TRP A 17 -5.72 5.96 7.26
C TRP A 17 -5.14 6.96 8.27
N GLY A 18 -5.98 7.44 9.18
CA GLY A 18 -5.62 8.48 10.15
C GLY A 18 -6.19 9.85 9.78
N TYR A 19 -6.31 10.71 10.79
CA TYR A 19 -7.02 12.00 10.72
C TYR A 19 -6.42 12.95 9.66
N GLU A 20 -5.12 12.82 9.40
CA GLU A 20 -4.38 13.62 8.41
C GLU A 20 -3.71 12.77 7.33
N GLN A 21 -4.22 11.55 7.08
CA GLN A 21 -3.70 10.65 6.04
C GLN A 21 -2.19 10.37 6.18
N THR A 22 -1.77 10.28 7.43
CA THR A 22 -0.39 10.09 7.86
C THR A 22 0.13 8.69 7.61
N ASN A 23 -0.67 7.70 7.97
CA ASN A 23 -0.27 6.32 8.01
C ASN A 23 -0.75 5.67 6.71
N VAL A 24 0.19 5.33 5.85
CA VAL A 24 -0.08 4.57 4.63
C VAL A 24 0.37 3.14 4.87
N ASP A 25 -0.61 2.24 4.87
CA ASP A 25 -0.34 0.81 4.85
C ASP A 25 -0.23 0.30 3.43
N PHE A 26 0.88 -0.37 3.17
CA PHE A 26 1.14 -1.02 1.90
C PHE A 26 0.85 -2.51 2.01
N TYR A 27 0.25 -3.08 0.96
CA TYR A 27 -0.04 -4.49 0.85
C TYR A 27 0.41 -4.99 -0.51
N GLN A 28 1.06 -6.15 -0.55
CA GLN A 28 1.42 -6.81 -1.80
C GLN A 28 0.46 -7.95 -2.08
N VAL A 29 -0.03 -8.02 -3.31
CA VAL A 29 -0.94 -9.06 -3.78
C VAL A 29 -0.13 -10.36 -3.96
N LEU A 30 -0.51 -11.40 -3.22
CA LEU A 30 0.06 -12.74 -3.35
C LEU A 30 -0.67 -13.56 -4.42
N SER A 31 -2.00 -13.44 -4.46
CA SER A 31 -2.82 -14.17 -5.45
C SER A 31 -4.14 -13.45 -5.70
N VAL A 32 -4.67 -13.60 -6.92
CA VAL A 32 -5.92 -12.98 -7.34
C VAL A 32 -6.92 -14.05 -7.76
N THR A 33 -8.12 -13.96 -7.20
CA THR A 33 -9.29 -14.77 -7.59
C THR A 33 -10.32 -13.84 -8.24
N ALA A 34 -11.34 -14.39 -8.90
CA ALA A 34 -12.36 -13.59 -9.61
C ALA A 34 -13.02 -12.46 -8.78
N LYS A 35 -13.14 -12.63 -7.46
CA LYS A 35 -13.79 -11.66 -6.55
C LYS A 35 -12.92 -11.19 -5.38
N PHE A 36 -11.80 -11.86 -5.12
CA PHE A 36 -11.00 -11.67 -3.90
C PHE A 36 -9.53 -11.57 -4.25
N LEU A 37 -8.80 -10.77 -3.46
CA LEU A 37 -7.34 -10.68 -3.50
C LEU A 37 -6.82 -11.27 -2.19
N THR A 38 -5.84 -12.16 -2.29
CA THR A 38 -5.00 -12.52 -1.14
C THR A 38 -3.84 -11.56 -1.14
N VAL A 39 -3.75 -10.74 -0.12
CA VAL A 39 -2.72 -9.72 0.03
C VAL A 39 -1.98 -9.93 1.33
N ARG A 40 -0.76 -9.40 1.43
CA ARG A 40 0.00 -9.43 2.66
C ARG A 40 0.58 -8.05 2.88
N ARG A 41 0.49 -7.55 4.11
CA ARG A 41 1.04 -6.24 4.44
C ARG A 41 2.55 -6.26 4.19
N ILE A 42 3.08 -5.16 3.71
CA ILE A 42 4.52 -4.99 3.47
C ILE A 42 5.01 -3.75 4.20
N SER A 43 6.29 -3.75 4.55
CA SER A 43 6.93 -2.58 5.15
C SER A 43 7.03 -1.45 4.12
N GLY A 44 6.75 -0.22 4.54
CA GLY A 44 7.03 0.98 3.78
C GLY A 44 8.37 1.58 4.24
N ARG A 45 9.22 1.96 3.30
CA ARG A 45 10.44 2.73 3.60
C ARG A 45 10.19 4.21 3.32
N ILE A 46 10.70 5.06 4.20
CA ILE A 46 10.73 6.51 3.97
C ILE A 46 11.90 6.78 3.02
N ILE A 47 11.64 7.46 1.91
CA ILE A 47 12.61 7.75 0.84
C ILE A 47 12.95 9.24 0.72
N GLN A 48 12.21 10.12 1.38
CA GLN A 48 12.57 11.53 1.50
C GLN A 48 12.58 11.98 2.95
N ASP A 49 13.76 12.41 3.38
CA ASP A 49 14.00 13.15 4.62
C ASP A 49 14.97 14.32 4.37
N ALA A 50 14.79 15.03 3.26
CA ALA A 50 15.73 16.08 2.87
C ALA A 50 15.02 17.30 2.26
N GLY A 51 14.74 18.29 3.12
CA GLY A 51 15.01 19.67 2.72
C GLY A 51 13.85 20.67 2.64
N THR A 52 12.61 20.34 3.00
CA THR A 52 11.55 21.36 3.06
C THR A 52 10.63 21.16 4.27
N GLY A 53 10.91 21.88 5.35
CA GLY A 53 9.89 22.22 6.34
C GLY A 53 9.25 21.04 7.09
N ALA A 54 10.05 20.40 7.93
CA ALA A 54 9.69 19.79 9.21
C ALA A 54 8.56 18.75 9.36
N MET A 55 7.57 18.48 8.48
CA MET A 55 6.47 17.53 8.83
C MET A 55 5.83 16.75 7.65
N ALA A 56 6.56 16.51 6.55
CA ALA A 56 6.04 15.70 5.43
C ALA A 56 7.14 14.90 4.74
N GLY A 57 6.89 13.62 4.46
CA GLY A 57 7.82 12.72 3.77
C GLY A 57 7.17 11.99 2.60
N ARG A 58 8.00 11.29 1.82
CA ARG A 58 7.53 10.29 0.85
C ARG A 58 7.84 8.91 1.37
N CYS A 59 6.88 8.01 1.24
CA CYS A 59 7.06 6.60 1.54
C CYS A 59 6.91 5.77 0.27
N GLU A 60 7.78 4.79 0.12
CA GLU A 60 7.70 3.77 -0.90
C GLU A 60 7.41 2.42 -0.24
N PRO A 61 6.49 1.63 -0.81
CA PRO A 61 6.37 0.23 -0.42
C PRO A 61 7.70 -0.48 -0.70
N VAL A 62 8.11 -1.38 0.19
CA VAL A 62 9.23 -2.30 -0.06
C VAL A 62 8.64 -3.63 -0.51
N PRO A 63 8.69 -3.96 -1.81
CA PRO A 63 8.23 -5.26 -2.29
C PRO A 63 8.97 -6.38 -1.56
N ASP A 64 8.25 -7.47 -1.29
CA ASP A 64 8.72 -8.67 -0.61
C ASP A 64 9.11 -8.50 0.87
N ALA A 65 9.04 -7.28 1.41
CA ALA A 65 9.22 -7.01 2.85
C ALA A 65 7.93 -7.29 3.62
N PHE A 66 7.44 -8.52 3.56
CA PHE A 66 6.16 -8.92 4.16
C PHE A 66 6.17 -8.76 5.68
N THR A 67 5.20 -8.01 6.19
CA THR A 67 4.92 -7.83 7.61
C THR A 67 3.57 -8.45 7.95
N GLY A 68 3.49 -9.23 9.03
CA GLY A 68 2.26 -9.90 9.42
C GLY A 68 1.83 -11.06 8.52
N GLU A 69 0.54 -11.41 8.58
CA GLU A 69 -0.07 -12.55 7.90
C GLU A 69 -0.74 -12.16 6.57
N ALA A 70 -1.02 -13.16 5.74
CA ALA A 70 -1.77 -12.96 4.50
C ALA A 70 -3.27 -12.80 4.81
N GLU A 71 -3.87 -11.77 4.27
CA GLU A 71 -5.29 -11.45 4.44
C GLU A 71 -6.03 -11.55 3.11
N LYS A 72 -7.29 -12.00 3.19
CA LYS A 72 -8.17 -12.08 2.03
C LYS A 72 -9.11 -10.89 2.02
N ILE A 73 -8.95 -10.03 1.02
CA ILE A 73 -9.73 -8.81 0.86
C ILE A 73 -10.60 -8.87 -0.40
N ALA A 74 -11.70 -8.11 -0.40
CA ALA A 74 -12.48 -7.90 -1.61
C ALA A 74 -11.79 -6.86 -2.50
N ALA A 75 -11.57 -7.19 -3.76
CA ALA A 75 -10.82 -6.35 -4.70
C ALA A 75 -11.36 -4.92 -4.82
N ARG A 76 -12.69 -4.75 -4.68
CA ARG A 76 -13.38 -3.45 -4.75
C ARG A 76 -13.03 -2.45 -3.65
N LYS A 77 -12.34 -2.85 -2.58
CA LYS A 77 -12.16 -2.03 -1.37
C LYS A 77 -10.81 -1.29 -1.35
N TYR A 78 -9.88 -1.63 -2.23
CA TYR A 78 -8.51 -1.12 -2.20
C TYR A 78 -8.10 -0.57 -3.56
N SER A 79 -7.33 0.51 -3.54
CA SER A 79 -6.79 1.14 -4.74
C SER A 79 -5.42 0.56 -5.09
N LYS A 80 -5.23 0.21 -6.36
CA LYS A 80 -3.92 -0.21 -6.89
C LYS A 80 -2.94 0.96 -6.80
N TRP A 81 -1.76 0.69 -6.25
CA TRP A 81 -0.66 1.64 -6.28
C TRP A 81 -0.19 1.80 -7.72
N ASP A 82 -0.10 3.05 -8.19
CA ASP A 82 0.22 3.41 -9.57
C ASP A 82 1.73 3.46 -9.85
N GLY A 83 2.55 3.00 -8.89
CA GLY A 83 4.01 3.04 -8.97
C GLY A 83 4.61 4.42 -8.69
N ARG A 84 3.82 5.38 -8.22
CA ARG A 84 4.30 6.71 -7.82
C ARG A 84 4.42 6.79 -6.30
N PRO A 85 5.50 7.42 -5.76
CA PRO A 85 5.69 7.51 -4.31
C PRO A 85 4.48 8.15 -3.63
N ALA A 86 3.99 7.52 -2.56
CA ALA A 86 2.84 8.00 -1.81
C ALA A 86 3.26 9.09 -0.82
N TYR A 87 2.42 10.11 -0.67
CA TYR A 87 2.62 11.18 0.30
C TYR A 87 2.25 10.67 1.70
N CYS A 88 3.12 10.91 2.70
CA CYS A 88 2.86 10.57 4.10
C CYS A 88 3.18 11.78 5.00
N SER A 89 2.22 12.21 5.82
CA SER A 89 2.34 13.38 6.71
C SER A 89 2.14 12.99 8.17
N TRP A 90 3.16 13.03 9.03
CA TRP A 90 3.08 12.66 10.44
C TRP A 90 2.22 13.62 11.27
N TYR A 91 1.07 13.15 11.79
CA TYR A 91 0.37 13.81 12.90
C TYR A 91 0.17 12.84 14.06
N GLY A 92 0.72 13.24 15.20
CA GLY A 92 0.54 12.67 16.53
C GLY A 92 0.55 13.80 17.54
#